data_AF-A0A7S0JAF1-F1
#
_entry.id   AF-A0A7S0JAF1-F1
#
_cell.length_a   1.000
_cell.length_b   1.000
_cell.length_c   1.000
_cell.angle_alpha   90.00
_cell.angle_beta   90.00
_cell.angle_gamma   90.00
#
_symmetry.space_group_name_H-M   'P 1'
#
loop_
_entity.id
_entity.type
_entity.pdbx_description
1 polymer ?
#
loop_
_entity_poly.entity_id
_entity_poly.type
_entity_poly.pdbx_seq_one_letter_code
_entity_poly.pdbx_strand_id
1 'polypeptide(L)'
;AESPAPSARLPKLRDMFASRACRSAVMIGTALEKPQMRTIVGRLSQLDQPWNCPHGRPTLRHLLDLKALNEMHGPKHFASCAAANGASEEAGGVTCRRD
;
A
#
# COMPACT_ATOMS: atom_id res chain seq x y z
N ALA A 1 -27.53 0.69 17.55
CA ALA A 1 -26.56 0.46 18.63
C ALA A 1 -25.78 1.75 18.81
N GLU A 2 -25.61 2.21 20.06
CA GLU A 2 -25.26 3.58 20.48
C GLU A 2 -24.40 4.43 19.52
N SER A 3 -24.94 5.59 19.15
CA SER A 3 -24.13 6.75 18.81
C SER A 3 -23.45 7.24 20.11
N PRO A 4 -22.11 7.23 20.21
CA PRO A 4 -21.43 7.63 21.44
C PRO A 4 -21.74 9.09 21.74
N ALA A 5 -21.90 9.40 23.03
CA ALA A 5 -22.12 10.74 23.58
C ALA A 5 -21.25 11.80 22.88
N PRO A 6 -21.66 13.09 22.82
CA PRO A 6 -20.88 14.13 22.16
C PRO A 6 -19.49 14.17 22.78
N SER A 7 -18.52 13.56 22.10
CA SER A 7 -17.15 13.53 22.56
C SER A 7 -16.73 14.99 22.65
N ALA A 8 -16.38 15.43 23.86
CA ALA A 8 -15.85 16.77 24.05
C ALA A 8 -14.66 16.91 23.10
N ARG A 9 -14.85 17.63 21.99
CA ARG A 9 -13.83 17.79 20.96
C ARG A 9 -12.82 18.78 21.53
N LEU A 10 -11.87 18.25 22.30
CA LEU A 10 -10.72 18.99 22.83
C LEU A 10 -9.62 18.98 21.77
N PRO A 11 -9.51 20.01 20.91
CA PRO A 11 -8.55 20.02 19.81
C PRO A 11 -7.11 19.86 20.30
N LYS A 12 -6.77 20.54 21.41
CA LYS A 12 -5.42 20.45 22.02
C LYS A 12 -5.04 19.03 22.43
N LEU A 13 -5.98 18.28 23.01
CA LEU A 13 -5.75 16.90 23.44
C LEU A 13 -5.55 15.99 22.21
N ARG A 14 -6.35 16.18 21.16
CA ARG A 14 -6.21 15.47 19.89
C ARG A 14 -4.85 15.73 19.25
N ASP A 15 -4.39 16.97 19.25
CA ASP A 15 -3.10 17.35 18.68
C ASP A 15 -1.92 16.78 19.49
N MET A 16 -2.04 16.73 20.82
CA MET A 16 -1.06 16.06 21.69
C MET A 16 -0.97 14.56 21.39
N PHE A 17 -2.10 13.87 21.22
CA PHE A 17 -2.11 12.46 20.86
C PHE A 17 -1.56 12.21 19.45
N ALA A 18 -1.94 13.06 18.49
CA ALA A 18 -1.41 13.00 17.13
C ALA A 18 0.13 13.14 17.11
N SER A 19 0.64 14.14 17.83
CA SER A 19 2.08 14.40 17.95
C SER A 19 2.83 13.27 18.64
N ARG A 20 2.24 12.65 19.67
CA ARG A 20 2.83 11.50 20.35
C ARG A 20 2.89 10.29 19.42
N ALA A 21 1.78 9.97 18.75
CA ALA A 21 1.71 8.85 17.82
C ALA A 21 2.72 8.99 16.66
N CYS A 22 2.90 10.21 16.12
CA CYS A 22 3.85 10.43 15.04
C CYS A 22 5.32 10.29 15.46
N ARG A 23 5.68 10.71 16.67
CA ARG A 23 7.06 10.58 17.18
C ARG A 23 7.41 9.16 17.62
N SER A 24 6.40 8.36 17.99
CA SER A 24 6.60 6.94 18.32
C SER A 24 6.46 6.00 17.12
N ALA A 25 6.04 6.51 15.97
CA ALA A 25 5.86 5.70 14.76
C ALA A 25 7.23 5.29 14.17
N VAL A 26 7.21 4.23 13.37
CA VAL A 26 8.39 3.83 12.59
C VAL A 26 8.73 4.94 11.59
N MET A 27 10.00 5.33 11.55
CA MET A 27 10.47 6.41 10.71
C MET A 27 10.76 5.94 9.28
N ILE A 28 10.62 6.85 8.32
CA ILE A 28 11.03 6.58 6.94
C ILE A 28 12.55 6.34 6.93
N GLY A 29 12.98 5.29 6.24
CA GLY A 29 14.39 4.87 6.17
C GLY A 29 14.81 3.88 7.27
N THR A 30 13.93 3.56 8.23
CA THR A 30 14.18 2.47 9.18
C THR A 30 14.08 1.12 8.47
N ALA A 31 15.15 0.31 8.52
CA ALA A 31 15.12 -1.06 8.03
C ALA A 31 14.20 -1.93 8.91
N LEU A 32 13.30 -2.69 8.28
CA LEU A 32 12.33 -3.53 8.96
C LEU A 32 12.46 -4.99 8.55
N GLU A 33 12.37 -5.87 9.53
CA GLU A 33 12.27 -7.31 9.28
C GLU A 33 10.84 -7.71 8.92
N LYS A 34 10.69 -8.81 8.18
CA LYS A 34 9.39 -9.39 7.81
C LYS A 34 8.38 -9.53 8.97
N PRO A 35 8.73 -10.04 10.17
CA PRO A 35 7.80 -10.11 11.29
C PRO A 35 7.33 -8.73 11.79
N GLN A 36 8.20 -7.72 11.78
CA GLN A 36 7.84 -6.36 12.18
C GLN A 36 6.85 -5.74 11.20
N MET A 37 7.10 -5.90 9.89
CA MET A 37 6.18 -5.44 8.84
C MET A 37 4.78 -6.07 8.99
N ARG A 38 4.72 -7.39 9.21
CA ARG A 38 3.45 -8.09 9.45
C ARG A 38 2.72 -7.56 10.68
N THR A 39 3.45 -7.28 11.75
CA THR A 39 2.87 -6.73 12.98
C THR A 39 2.24 -5.37 12.75
N ILE A 40 2.89 -4.49 11.97
CA ILE A 40 2.35 -3.17 11.63
C ILE A 40 1.04 -3.31 10.86
N VAL A 41 1.01 -4.16 9.82
CA VAL A 41 -0.20 -4.38 9.01
C VAL A 41 -1.31 -5.03 9.85
N GLY A 42 -0.98 -5.98 10.73
CA GLY A 42 -1.95 -6.64 11.61
C GLY A 42 -2.52 -5.73 12.71
N ARG A 43 -1.80 -4.68 13.11
CA ARG A 43 -2.36 -3.63 13.98
C ARG A 43 -3.28 -2.70 13.21
N LEU A 44 -2.95 -2.37 11.96
CA LEU A 44 -3.80 -1.53 11.11
C LEU A 44 -5.17 -2.16 10.85
N SER A 45 -5.27 -3.49 10.75
CA SER A 45 -6.54 -4.19 10.55
C SER A 45 -7.48 -4.16 11.76
N GLN A 46 -7.02 -3.73 12.94
CA GLN A 46 -7.84 -3.62 14.15
C GLN A 46 -8.53 -2.25 14.27
N LEU A 47 -8.20 -1.30 13.39
CA LEU A 47 -8.77 0.04 13.38
C LEU A 47 -10.00 0.08 12.46
N ASP A 48 -11.04 0.82 12.85
CA ASP A 48 -12.26 0.97 12.03
C ASP A 48 -12.01 1.68 10.70
N GLN A 49 -11.16 2.73 10.70
CA GLN A 49 -10.88 3.57 9.53
C GLN A 49 -9.38 3.84 9.37
N PRO A 50 -8.60 2.85 8.89
CA PRO A 50 -7.16 2.92 8.88
C PRO A 50 -6.59 3.70 7.69
N TRP A 51 -7.35 4.55 6.99
CA TRP A 51 -6.99 5.15 5.70
C TRP A 51 -6.13 6.42 5.81
N ASN A 52 -6.23 7.11 6.94
CA ASN A 52 -5.56 8.38 7.19
C ASN A 52 -4.90 8.37 8.57
N CYS A 53 -3.71 8.96 8.66
CA CYS A 53 -3.06 9.24 9.93
C CYS A 53 -3.78 10.39 10.66
N PRO A 54 -3.53 10.66 11.95
CA PRO A 54 -4.22 11.73 12.68
C PRO A 54 -3.97 13.14 12.13
N HIS A 55 -2.93 13.30 11.29
CA HIS A 55 -2.62 14.54 10.56
C HIS A 55 -3.20 14.58 9.13
N GLY A 56 -3.92 13.55 8.70
CA GLY A 56 -4.55 13.48 7.38
C GLY A 56 -3.69 12.92 6.25
N ARG A 57 -2.49 12.37 6.53
CA ARG A 57 -1.70 11.69 5.49
C ARG A 57 -2.27 10.29 5.21
N PRO A 58 -2.31 9.85 3.95
CA PRO A 58 -2.76 8.51 3.64
C PRO A 58 -1.77 7.45 4.14
N THR A 59 -2.31 6.41 4.74
CA THR A 59 -1.56 5.27 5.32
C THR A 59 -1.41 4.11 4.35
N LEU A 60 -2.43 3.87 3.51
CA LEU A 60 -2.51 2.75 2.57
C LEU A 60 -2.97 3.25 1.20
N ARG A 61 -2.43 2.64 0.15
CA ARG A 61 -2.79 2.88 -1.24
C ARG A 61 -2.82 1.56 -2.01
N HIS A 62 -3.85 1.39 -2.82
CA HIS A 62 -3.95 0.28 -3.76
C HIS A 62 -3.00 0.56 -4.93
N LEU A 63 -2.02 -0.31 -5.16
CA LEU A 63 -1.04 -0.12 -6.23
C LEU A 63 -1.56 -0.63 -7.57
N LEU A 64 -2.09 -1.85 -7.61
CA LEU A 64 -2.50 -2.52 -8.84
C LEU A 64 -3.45 -3.67 -8.54
N ASP A 65 -4.36 -3.93 -9.48
CA ASP A 65 -5.18 -5.14 -9.48
C ASP A 65 -4.46 -6.23 -10.27
N LEU A 66 -4.24 -7.37 -9.62
CA LEU A 66 -3.57 -8.52 -10.21
C LEU A 66 -4.38 -9.13 -11.37
N LYS A 67 -5.72 -9.01 -11.36
CA LYS A 67 -6.56 -9.47 -12.48
C LYS A 67 -6.33 -8.61 -13.72
N ALA A 68 -6.43 -7.29 -13.57
CA ALA A 68 -6.12 -6.35 -14.65
C ALA A 68 -4.68 -6.51 -15.16
N LEU A 69 -3.72 -6.76 -14.26
CA LEU A 69 -2.35 -7.03 -14.65
C LEU A 69 -2.23 -8.32 -15.50
N ASN A 70 -2.92 -9.38 -15.08
CA ASN A 70 -2.94 -10.65 -15.80
C ASN A 70 -3.70 -10.56 -17.14
N GLU A 71 -4.65 -9.63 -17.27
CA GLU A 71 -5.30 -9.34 -18.56
C GLU A 71 -4.35 -8.61 -19.51
N MET A 72 -3.54 -7.67 -19.01
CA MET A 72 -2.51 -6.97 -19.80
C MET A 72 -1.31 -7.86 -20.18
N HIS A 73 -0.91 -8.81 -19.32
CA HIS A 73 0.27 -9.67 -19.52
C HIS A 73 -0.07 -11.14 -19.74
N GLY A 74 -1.35 -11.47 -19.91
CA GLY A 74 -1.79 -12.85 -20.13
C GLY A 74 -1.22 -13.41 -21.44
N PRO A 75 -1.28 -14.74 -21.66
CA PRO A 75 -0.73 -15.39 -22.86
C PRO A 75 -1.29 -14.82 -24.18
N LYS A 76 -2.45 -14.15 -24.11
CA LYS A 76 -3.11 -13.42 -25.20
C LYS A 76 -2.25 -12.25 -25.72
N HIS A 77 -1.55 -11.55 -24.83
CA HIS A 77 -0.79 -10.34 -25.15
C HIS A 77 0.71 -10.63 -25.40
N PHE A 78 1.23 -11.74 -24.87
CA PHE A 78 2.56 -12.25 -25.22
C PHE A 78 2.66 -12.55 -26.72
N ALA A 79 1.65 -13.22 -27.28
CA ALA A 79 1.57 -13.50 -28.72
C ALA A 79 1.53 -12.20 -29.56
N SER A 80 0.78 -11.18 -29.11
CA SER A 80 0.71 -9.89 -29.79
C SER A 80 2.02 -9.09 -29.74
N CYS A 81 2.75 -9.15 -28.62
CA CYS A 81 4.03 -8.44 -28.46
C CYS A 81 5.19 -9.18 -29.15
N ALA A 82 5.20 -10.51 -29.11
CA ALA A 82 6.15 -11.35 -29.86
C ALA A 82 5.99 -11.16 -31.37
N ALA A 83 4.75 -11.07 -31.86
CA ALA A 83 4.47 -10.78 -33.27
C ALA A 83 4.89 -9.36 -33.69
N ALA A 84 4.78 -8.36 -32.80
CA ALA A 84 5.14 -6.97 -33.10
C ALA A 84 6.64 -6.67 -32.99
N ASN A 85 7.41 -7.43 -32.18
CA ASN A 85 8.81 -7.12 -31.87
C ASN A 85 9.82 -8.20 -32.29
N GLY A 86 9.41 -9.26 -32.99
CA GLY A 86 10.34 -10.30 -33.47
C GLY A 86 11.17 -10.93 -32.34
N ALA A 87 10.55 -11.18 -31.19
CA ALA A 87 11.25 -11.68 -30.01
C ALA A 87 11.63 -13.16 -30.19
N SER A 88 12.92 -13.44 -30.36
CA SER A 88 13.46 -14.80 -30.24
C SER A 88 13.44 -15.24 -28.78
N GLU A 89 12.93 -16.45 -28.57
CA GLU A 89 12.68 -17.06 -27.27
C GLU A 89 13.99 -17.52 -26.61
N GLU A 90 14.58 -16.69 -25.74
CA GLU A 90 15.63 -17.12 -24.81
C GLU A 90 15.00 -17.29 -23.42
N ALA A 91 15.09 -18.51 -22.89
CA ALA A 91 14.45 -18.95 -21.66
C ALA A 91 14.86 -18.09 -20.46
N GLY A 92 13.94 -17.28 -19.92
CA GLY A 92 14.20 -16.54 -18.68
C GLY A 92 13.46 -15.22 -18.47
N GLY A 93 12.61 -14.79 -19.41
CA GLY A 93 11.72 -13.64 -19.24
C GLY A 93 11.88 -12.58 -20.33
N VAL A 94 10.75 -12.05 -20.79
CA VAL A 94 10.73 -10.97 -21.79
C VAL A 94 11.15 -9.67 -21.13
N THR A 95 12.37 -9.22 -21.42
CA THR A 95 12.77 -7.83 -21.16
C THR A 95 12.31 -7.00 -22.34
N CYS A 96 11.15 -6.33 -22.20
CA CYS A 96 10.82 -5.24 -23.11
C CYS A 96 11.76 -4.08 -22.79
N ARG A 97 12.80 -3.89 -23.61
CA ARG A 97 13.64 -2.69 -23.57
C ARG A 97 12.73 -1.48 -23.80
N ARG A 98 12.55 -0.66 -22.78
CA ARG A 98 12.08 0.72 -22.95
C ARG A 98 13.35 1.56 -23.07
N ASP A 99 13.50 2.24 -24.20
CA ASP A 99 14.49 3.33 -24.34
C ASP A 99 14.29 4.39 -23.25
#